data_AF-A0A0B2BW41-F1
#
_entry.id   AF-A0A0B2BW41-F1
#
_cell.length_a   1.000
_cell.length_b   1.000
_cell.length_c   1.000
_cell.angle_alpha   90.00
_cell.angle_beta   90.00
_cell.angle_gamma   90.00
#
_symmetry.space_group_name_H-M   'P 1'
#
loop_
_entity.id
_entity.type
_entity.pdbx_description
1 polymer ?
#
loop_
_entity_poly.entity_id
_entity_poly.type
_entity_poly.pdbx_seq_one_letter_code
_entity_poly.pdbx_strand_id
1 'polypeptide(L)'
;MTRLLRLLFWAATIFAITMALWPLATPVPVAGLSDKWQHMIAFLTLTILAGLAYAGTRLRTIAMAMILLGLAIEVAQWGLPMLNRQGSGLDWLADGAATFVGLGLLAVVRATGKGRMPEPRRR
;
A
#
# COMPACT_ATOMS: atom_id res chain seq x y z
N MET A 1 -5.62 3.61 20.03
CA MET A 1 -4.61 3.73 18.93
C MET A 1 -5.07 3.12 17.61
N THR A 2 -5.70 1.93 17.59
CA THR A 2 -6.16 1.25 16.36
C THR A 2 -7.20 2.02 15.53
N ARG A 3 -8.10 2.82 16.13
CA ARG A 3 -9.10 3.60 15.38
C ARG A 3 -8.47 4.71 14.52
N LEU A 4 -7.49 5.44 15.06
CA LEU A 4 -6.77 6.48 14.33
C LEU A 4 -5.98 5.89 13.16
N LEU A 5 -5.29 4.76 13.37
CA LEU A 5 -4.55 4.07 12.30
C LEU A 5 -5.46 3.57 11.19
N ARG A 6 -6.66 3.08 11.52
CA ARG A 6 -7.67 2.69 10.51
C ARG A 6 -8.18 3.90 9.73
N LEU A 7 -8.43 5.03 10.39
CA LEU A 7 -8.79 6.28 9.74
C LEU A 7 -7.69 6.75 8.78
N LEU A 8 -6.44 6.76 9.23
CA LEU A 8 -5.28 7.10 8.40
C LEU A 8 -5.11 6.15 7.22
N PHE A 9 -5.29 4.85 7.43
CA PHE A 9 -5.26 3.85 6.36
C PHE A 9 -6.33 4.13 5.29
N TRP A 10 -7.58 4.34 5.71
CA TRP A 10 -8.68 4.62 4.76
C TRP A 10 -8.50 5.97 4.07
N ALA A 11 -8.07 7.01 4.79
CA ALA A 11 -7.76 8.31 4.20
C ALA A 11 -6.64 8.21 3.16
N ALA A 12 -5.56 7.49 3.48
CA ALA A 12 -4.47 7.23 2.54
C ALA A 12 -4.92 6.39 1.34
N THR A 13 -5.83 5.43 1.55
CA THR A 13 -6.36 4.58 0.46
C THR A 13 -7.19 5.41 -0.50
N ILE A 14 -8.10 6.23 0.02
CA ILE A 14 -8.93 7.13 -0.80
C ILE A 14 -8.04 8.13 -1.54
N PHE A 15 -7.04 8.70 -0.87
CA PHE A 15 -6.07 9.60 -1.49
C PHE A 15 -5.31 8.92 -2.64
N ALA A 16 -4.78 7.71 -2.42
CA ALA A 16 -4.05 6.96 -3.44
C ALA A 16 -4.92 6.63 -4.66
N ILE A 17 -6.17 6.16 -4.44
CA ILE A 17 -7.13 5.89 -5.52
C ILE A 17 -7.45 7.17 -6.29
N THR A 18 -7.69 8.27 -5.58
CA THR A 18 -8.02 9.56 -6.21
C THR A 18 -6.87 10.06 -7.09
N MET A 19 -5.62 9.95 -6.61
CA MET A 19 -4.43 10.33 -7.39
C MET A 19 -4.18 9.39 -8.58
N ALA A 20 -4.44 8.09 -8.41
CA ALA A 20 -4.28 7.11 -9.49
C ALA A 20 -5.34 7.26 -10.60
N LEU A 21 -6.55 7.67 -10.24
CA LEU A 21 -7.68 7.91 -11.15
C LEU A 21 -7.86 9.39 -11.51
N TRP A 22 -6.92 10.26 -11.14
CA TRP A 22 -7.00 11.67 -11.53
C TRP A 22 -6.68 11.79 -13.03
N PRO A 23 -7.56 12.40 -13.85
CA PRO A 23 -7.32 12.57 -15.27
C PRO A 23 -6.06 13.40 -15.50
N LEU A 24 -5.12 12.86 -16.28
CA LEU A 24 -3.85 13.49 -16.59
C LEU A 24 -4.02 14.62 -17.64
N ALA A 25 -4.94 15.56 -17.40
CA ALA A 25 -5.02 16.79 -18.21
C ALA A 25 -3.89 17.76 -17.86
N THR A 26 -3.37 17.66 -16.63
CA THR A 26 -2.21 18.42 -16.14
C THR A 26 -1.36 17.47 -15.30
N PRO A 27 -0.11 17.15 -15.69
CA PRO A 27 0.81 16.44 -14.82
C PRO A 27 0.96 17.28 -13.56
N VAL A 28 0.47 16.80 -12.42
CA VAL A 28 0.77 17.45 -11.14
C VAL A 28 2.27 17.24 -10.93
N PRO A 29 3.10 18.30 -10.93
CA PRO A 29 4.54 18.13 -10.84
C PRO A 29 4.88 17.84 -9.38
N VAL A 30 4.70 16.58 -8.96
CA VAL A 30 5.16 16.14 -7.64
C VAL A 30 6.67 15.91 -7.76
N ALA A 31 7.44 16.98 -7.51
CA ALA A 31 8.89 16.97 -7.27
C ALA A 31 9.76 16.19 -8.30
N GLY A 32 9.35 16.08 -9.56
CA GLY A 32 10.11 15.36 -10.59
C GLY A 32 10.16 13.83 -10.41
N LEU A 33 9.38 13.28 -9.47
CA LEU A 33 9.24 11.84 -9.30
C LEU A 33 8.36 11.29 -10.41
N SER A 34 8.89 10.32 -11.15
CA SER A 34 8.10 9.56 -12.11
C SER A 34 6.88 8.98 -11.40
N ASP A 35 5.77 8.99 -12.11
CA ASP A 35 4.49 8.43 -11.72
C ASP A 35 4.59 7.03 -11.07
N LYS A 36 5.52 6.20 -11.57
CA LYS A 36 5.85 4.87 -11.02
C LYS A 36 6.33 4.91 -9.57
N TRP A 37 7.21 5.85 -9.24
CA TRP A 37 7.74 5.99 -7.87
C TRP A 37 6.67 6.45 -6.90
N GLN A 38 5.76 7.32 -7.34
CA GLN A 38 4.66 7.79 -6.52
C GLN A 38 3.72 6.63 -6.14
N HIS A 39 3.38 5.78 -7.11
CA HIS A 39 2.61 4.56 -6.87
C HIS A 39 3.32 3.59 -5.91
N MET A 40 4.59 3.30 -6.13
CA MET A 40 5.36 2.41 -5.26
C MET A 40 5.39 2.91 -3.81
N ILE A 41 5.61 4.22 -3.59
CA ILE A 41 5.62 4.82 -2.24
C ILE A 41 4.23 4.77 -1.60
N ALA A 42 3.17 4.98 -2.39
CA ALA A 42 1.79 4.89 -1.91
C ALA A 42 1.46 3.47 -1.45
N PHE A 43 1.76 2.44 -2.27
CA PHE A 43 1.53 1.04 -1.92
C PHE A 43 2.36 0.57 -0.72
N LEU A 44 3.62 1.01 -0.63
CA LEU A 44 4.46 0.75 0.54
C LEU A 44 3.83 1.32 1.81
N THR A 45 3.40 2.59 1.75
CA THR A 45 2.79 3.30 2.88
C THR A 45 1.48 2.65 3.31
N LEU A 46 0.62 2.28 2.36
CA LEU A 46 -0.64 1.57 2.62
C LEU A 46 -0.40 0.20 3.26
N THR A 47 0.60 -0.54 2.80
CA THR A 47 0.97 -1.85 3.35
C THR A 47 1.40 -1.74 4.81
N ILE A 48 2.23 -0.74 5.14
CA ILE A 48 2.68 -0.47 6.51
C ILE A 48 1.49 -0.05 7.39
N LEU A 49 0.67 0.90 6.93
CA LEU A 49 -0.52 1.36 7.65
C LEU A 49 -1.51 0.21 7.89
N ALA A 50 -1.75 -0.66 6.91
CA ALA A 50 -2.59 -1.85 7.07
C ALA A 50 -2.01 -2.79 8.13
N GLY A 51 -0.69 -3.00 8.10
CA GLY A 51 0.03 -3.83 9.07
C GLY A 51 -0.08 -3.36 10.52
N LEU A 52 -0.08 -2.04 10.71
CA LEU A 52 -0.20 -1.37 12.02
C LEU A 52 -1.67 -1.26 12.46
N ALA A 53 -2.58 -0.88 11.56
CA ALA A 53 -4.01 -0.73 11.83
C ALA A 53 -4.70 -2.07 12.12
N TYR A 54 -4.17 -3.15 11.52
CA TYR A 54 -4.68 -4.51 11.64
C TYR A 54 -3.59 -5.48 12.11
N ALA A 55 -3.05 -5.21 13.30
CA ALA A 55 -2.01 -6.03 13.94
C ALA A 55 -2.38 -7.54 14.07
N GLY A 56 -3.67 -7.87 14.19
CA GLY A 56 -4.18 -9.25 14.27
C GLY A 56 -4.37 -9.95 12.93
N THR A 57 -4.26 -9.25 11.80
CA THR A 57 -4.50 -9.82 10.47
C THR A 57 -3.24 -10.52 9.94
N ARG A 58 -3.45 -11.64 9.24
CA ARG A 58 -2.38 -12.40 8.59
C ARG A 58 -1.74 -11.55 7.48
N LEU A 59 -0.41 -11.57 7.39
CA LEU A 59 0.32 -10.82 6.36
C LEU A 59 -0.14 -11.19 4.95
N ARG A 60 -0.50 -12.47 4.71
CA ARG A 60 -1.04 -12.93 3.43
C ARG A 60 -2.33 -12.22 3.04
N THR A 61 -3.21 -11.91 3.99
CA THR A 61 -4.46 -11.18 3.72
C THR A 61 -4.18 -9.74 3.32
N ILE A 62 -3.20 -9.09 3.97
CA ILE A 62 -2.75 -7.74 3.59
C ILE A 62 -2.14 -7.77 2.19
N ALA A 63 -1.31 -8.77 1.89
CA ALA A 63 -0.71 -8.97 0.56
C ALA A 63 -1.79 -9.10 -0.52
N MET A 64 -2.76 -10.01 -0.32
CA MET A 64 -3.85 -10.22 -1.28
C MET A 64 -4.68 -8.94 -1.47
N ALA A 65 -4.99 -8.22 -0.39
CA ALA A 65 -5.76 -6.98 -0.49
C ALA A 65 -5.02 -5.90 -1.30
N MET A 66 -3.70 -5.74 -1.12
CA MET A 66 -2.90 -4.77 -1.87
C MET A 66 -2.73 -5.18 -3.33
N ILE A 67 -2.49 -6.46 -3.64
CA ILE A 67 -2.42 -6.95 -5.02
C ILE A 67 -3.76 -6.74 -5.74
N LEU A 68 -4.88 -7.02 -5.06
CA LEU A 68 -6.21 -6.82 -5.62
C LEU A 68 -6.52 -5.34 -5.83
N LEU A 69 -6.09 -4.47 -4.91
CA LEU A 69 -6.23 -3.03 -5.03
C LEU A 69 -5.43 -2.48 -6.23
N GLY A 70 -4.18 -2.92 -6.42
CA GLY A 70 -3.37 -2.54 -7.58
C GLY A 70 -3.99 -2.99 -8.88
N LEU A 71 -4.47 -4.23 -8.95
CA LEU A 71 -5.18 -4.74 -10.13
C LEU A 71 -6.45 -3.94 -10.42
N ALA A 72 -7.23 -3.60 -9.40
CA ALA A 72 -8.45 -2.81 -9.57
C ALA A 72 -8.16 -1.39 -10.11
N ILE A 73 -7.06 -0.77 -9.65
CA ILE A 73 -6.61 0.53 -10.14
C ILE A 73 -6.19 0.44 -11.62
N GLU A 74 -5.42 -0.58 -12.01
CA GLU A 74 -5.03 -0.79 -13.41
C GLU A 74 -6.24 -1.04 -14.31
N VAL A 75 -7.16 -1.91 -13.89
CA VAL A 75 -8.39 -2.19 -14.64
C VAL A 75 -9.23 -0.93 -14.80
N ALA A 76 -9.32 -0.10 -13.76
CA ALA A 76 -10.00 1.19 -13.84
C ALA A 76 -9.28 2.15 -14.81
N GLN A 77 -7.94 2.19 -14.79
CA GLN A 77 -7.15 2.99 -15.74
C GLN A 77 -7.33 2.53 -17.19
N TRP A 78 -7.42 1.21 -17.45
CA TRP A 78 -7.75 0.66 -18.77
C TRP A 78 -9.19 0.95 -19.21
N GLY A 79 -10.16 0.82 -18.28
CA GLY A 79 -11.58 1.00 -18.58
C GLY A 79 -12.00 2.44 -18.79
N LEU A 80 -11.17 3.41 -18.41
CA LEU A 80 -11.47 4.85 -18.47
C LEU A 80 -10.56 5.54 -19.51
N PRO A 81 -10.92 5.51 -20.80
CA PRO A 81 -10.12 6.13 -21.87
C PRO A 81 -9.96 7.66 -21.71
N MET A 82 -10.80 8.30 -20.89
CA MET A 82 -10.70 9.72 -20.54
C MET A 82 -9.50 10.06 -19.62
N LEU A 83 -8.83 9.06 -19.04
CA LEU A 83 -7.68 9.29 -18.15
C LEU A 83 -6.38 9.65 -18.90
N ASN A 84 -6.31 9.42 -20.22
CA ASN A 84 -5.08 9.53 -21.03
C ASN A 84 -3.87 8.80 -20.41
N ARG A 85 -4.14 7.75 -19.62
CA ARG A 85 -3.12 7.01 -18.86
C ARG A 85 -3.20 5.55 -19.25
N GLN A 86 -2.17 5.05 -19.90
CA GLN A 86 -2.09 3.65 -20.29
C GLN A 86 -1.62 2.87 -19.05
N GLY A 87 -2.55 2.18 -18.39
CA GLY A 87 -2.17 1.18 -17.38
C GLY A 87 -1.20 0.18 -18.02
N SER A 88 -0.03 -0.03 -17.42
CA SER A 88 0.94 -1.01 -17.91
C SER A 88 1.08 -2.09 -16.86
N GLY A 89 0.94 -3.38 -17.21
CA GLY A 89 1.10 -4.47 -16.23
C GLY A 89 2.47 -4.51 -15.53
N LEU A 90 3.45 -3.73 -16.02
CA LEU A 90 4.71 -3.43 -15.34
C LEU A 90 4.51 -2.59 -14.07
N ASP A 91 3.53 -1.70 -14.05
CA ASP A 91 3.16 -0.88 -12.89
C ASP A 91 2.51 -1.75 -11.81
N TRP A 92 1.61 -2.66 -12.16
CA TRP A 92 1.10 -3.67 -11.21
C TRP A 92 2.19 -4.60 -10.68
N LEU A 93 3.15 -5.00 -11.52
CA LEU A 93 4.28 -5.81 -11.07
C LEU A 93 5.16 -5.02 -10.07
N ALA A 94 5.41 -3.74 -10.35
CA ALA A 94 6.18 -2.85 -9.47
C ALA A 94 5.45 -2.61 -8.12
N ASP A 95 4.14 -2.41 -8.15
CA ASP A 95 3.31 -2.25 -6.95
C ASP A 95 3.23 -3.54 -6.13
N GLY A 96 3.17 -4.70 -6.80
CA GLY A 96 3.32 -6.01 -6.18
C GLY A 96 4.66 -6.15 -5.47
N ALA A 97 5.76 -5.80 -6.13
CA ALA A 97 7.11 -5.84 -5.53
C ALA A 97 7.22 -4.90 -4.31
N ALA A 98 6.70 -3.68 -4.41
CA ALA A 98 6.66 -2.73 -3.29
C ALA A 98 5.85 -3.27 -2.10
N THR A 99 4.72 -3.94 -2.37
CA THR A 99 3.91 -4.62 -1.35
C THR A 99 4.72 -5.71 -0.63
N PHE A 100 5.46 -6.55 -1.36
CA PHE A 100 6.29 -7.59 -0.74
C PHE A 100 7.40 -7.00 0.14
N VAL A 101 8.03 -5.90 -0.27
CA VAL A 101 9.02 -5.18 0.54
C VAL A 101 8.38 -4.64 1.82
N GLY A 102 7.21 -4.00 1.73
CA GLY A 102 6.47 -3.50 2.89
C GLY A 102 6.08 -4.60 3.88
N LEU A 103 5.68 -5.77 3.38
CA LEU A 103 5.38 -6.94 4.20
C LEU A 103 6.64 -7.51 4.89
N GLY A 104 7.77 -7.53 4.20
CA GLY A 104 9.05 -7.92 4.78
C GLY A 104 9.44 -7.01 5.95
N LEU A 105 9.32 -5.70 5.77
CA LEU A 105 9.57 -4.72 6.82
C LEU A 105 8.62 -4.92 8.02
N LEU A 106 7.33 -5.13 7.75
CA LEU A 106 6.34 -5.41 8.78
C LEU A 106 6.62 -6.71 9.53
N ALA A 107 7.10 -7.75 8.84
CA ALA A 107 7.48 -9.01 9.45
C ALA A 107 8.65 -8.82 10.42
N VAL A 108 9.68 -8.04 10.05
CA VAL A 108 10.82 -7.69 10.92
C VAL A 108 10.34 -6.91 12.15
N VAL A 109 9.46 -5.91 11.96
CA VAL A 109 8.89 -5.12 13.07
C VAL A 109 8.08 -6.00 14.03
N ARG A 110 7.28 -6.94 13.50
CA ARG A 110 6.50 -7.89 14.33
C ARG A 110 7.39 -8.90 15.04
N ALA A 111 8.47 -9.35 14.42
CA ALA A 111 9.43 -10.29 15.02
C ALA A 111 10.21 -9.65 16.17
N THR A 112 10.70 -8.43 15.97
CA THR A 112 11.40 -7.64 17.01
C THR A 112 10.48 -7.25 18.17
N GLY A 113 9.19 -7.03 17.92
CA GLY A 113 8.19 -6.79 18.97
C GLY A 113 7.87 -8.03 19.83
N LYS A 114 7.88 -9.24 19.25
CA LYS A 114 7.63 -10.49 19.98
C LYS A 114 8.81 -10.91 20.87
N GLY A 115 10.03 -10.57 20.51
CA GLY A 115 11.24 -10.89 21.28
C GLY A 115 11.38 -10.14 22.62
N ARG A 116 10.48 -9.17 22.91
CA ARG A 116 10.49 -8.38 24.14
C ARG A 116 9.56 -8.86 25.24
N MET A 117 8.86 -10.00 25.10
CA MET A 117 8.13 -10.57 26.24
C MET A 117 9.13 -11.19 27.21
N PRO A 118 9.32 -10.61 28.43
CA PRO A 118 10.13 -11.26 29.45
C PRO A 118 9.49 -12.61 29.77
N GLU A 119 10.31 -13.65 29.76
CA GLU A 119 9.94 -15.00 30.12
C GLU A 119 9.20 -14.99 31.46
N PRO A 120 8.00 -15.58 31.57
CA PRO A 120 7.29 -15.60 32.83
C PRO A 120 8.14 -16.41 33.80
N ARG A 121 8.72 -15.72 34.79
CA ARG A 121 9.48 -16.32 35.88
C ARG A 121 8.55 -17.31 36.58
N ARG A 122 8.63 -18.59 36.20
CA ARG A 122 7.98 -19.68 36.91
C ARG A 122 8.57 -19.67 38.33
N ARG A 123 7.71 -19.36 39.30
CA ARG A 123 7.99 -19.57 40.71
C ARG A 123 7.65 -21.00 41.07
#